data_AF-A0A2N5BPW3-F1
#
_entry.id   AF-A0A2N5BPW3-F1
#
_cell.length_a   1.000
_cell.length_b   1.000
_cell.length_c   1.000
_cell.angle_alpha   90.00
_cell.angle_beta   90.00
_cell.angle_gamma   90.00
#
_symmetry.space_group_name_H-M   'P 1'
#
loop_
_entity.id
_entity.type
_entity.pdbx_description
1 polymer ?
#
loop_
_entity_poly.entity_id
_entity_poly.type
_entity_poly.pdbx_seq_one_letter_code
_entity_poly.pdbx_strand_id
1 'polypeptide(L)'
;MAKLFKASALLCIALMAGCSAKYEPRETIVDTEQKPVKEMYAPKTELERRAYSEGVSQVLTDMKGKMRARDRFTWDAPQIQCGVKIPGRVVNGMLIPEHEECVQIAPGRWSEEAPTFLPVLGGN
;
A
#
# COMPACT_ATOMS: atom_id res chain seq x y z
N MET A 1 23.23 -38.49 20.53
CA MET A 1 22.00 -37.67 20.30
C MET A 1 22.19 -36.16 20.48
N ALA A 2 23.17 -35.66 21.24
CA ALA A 2 23.40 -34.22 21.44
C ALA A 2 23.87 -33.42 20.19
N LYS A 3 24.43 -34.07 19.16
CA LYS A 3 24.92 -33.39 17.95
C LYS A 3 23.79 -32.97 16.99
N LEU A 4 22.71 -33.76 16.93
CA LEU A 4 21.52 -33.46 16.11
C LEU A 4 20.70 -32.30 16.68
N PHE A 5 20.60 -32.21 18.02
CA PHE A 5 19.92 -31.10 18.70
C PHE A 5 20.64 -29.75 18.51
N LYS A 6 21.97 -29.75 18.43
CA LYS A 6 22.73 -28.52 18.17
C LYS A 6 22.54 -28.04 16.73
N ALA A 7 22.44 -28.96 15.77
CA ALA A 7 22.22 -28.63 14.37
C ALA A 7 20.81 -28.07 14.10
N SER A 8 19.78 -28.61 14.74
CA SER A 8 18.41 -28.08 14.61
C SER A 8 18.25 -26.71 15.28
N ALA A 9 18.89 -26.46 16.41
CA ALA A 9 18.87 -25.16 17.07
C ALA A 9 19.54 -24.05 16.24
N LEU A 10 20.67 -24.35 15.58
CA LEU A 10 21.35 -23.40 14.69
C LEU A 10 20.54 -23.07 13.44
N LEU A 11 19.80 -24.05 12.89
CA LEU A 11 18.92 -23.84 11.74
C LEU A 11 17.73 -22.92 12.07
N CYS A 12 17.13 -23.07 13.25
CA CYS A 12 16.03 -22.21 13.71
C CYS A 12 16.48 -20.77 13.96
N ILE A 13 17.71 -20.54 14.43
CA ILE A 13 18.25 -19.19 14.62
C ILE A 13 18.55 -18.52 13.26
N ALA A 14 19.03 -19.29 12.27
CA ALA A 14 19.28 -18.78 10.93
C ALA A 14 17.99 -18.40 10.18
N LEU A 15 16.89 -19.13 10.40
CA LEU A 15 15.59 -18.83 9.78
C LEU A 15 14.89 -17.61 10.41
N MET A 16 15.13 -17.32 11.69
CA MET A 16 14.55 -16.15 12.37
C MET A 16 15.36 -14.85 12.13
N ALA A 17 16.62 -14.95 11.70
CA ALA A 17 17.46 -13.79 11.38
C ALA A 17 17.15 -13.20 9.98
N GLY A 18 16.50 -13.95 9.09
CA GLY A 18 16.23 -13.52 7.70
C GLY A 18 14.98 -12.68 7.48
N CYS A 19 14.05 -12.63 8.43
CA CYS A 19 12.75 -11.94 8.26
C CYS A 19 12.59 -10.64 9.07
N SER A 20 13.63 -10.23 9.80
CA SER A 20 13.66 -8.94 10.53
C SER A 20 14.70 -7.99 9.92
N ALA A 21 14.86 -7.99 8.60
CA ALA A 21 15.31 -6.78 7.95
C ALA A 21 14.20 -5.75 8.17
N LYS A 22 14.31 -4.96 9.24
CA LYS A 22 13.55 -3.72 9.36
C LYS A 22 13.73 -3.02 8.03
N TYR A 23 12.63 -2.66 7.38
CA TYR A 23 12.67 -1.73 6.25
C TYR A 23 13.31 -0.46 6.80
N GLU A 24 14.61 -0.31 6.62
CA GLU A 24 15.26 0.97 6.76
C GLU A 24 14.72 1.78 5.59
N PRO A 25 13.87 2.79 5.86
CA PRO A 25 13.56 3.75 4.82
C PRO A 25 14.91 4.31 4.46
N ARG A 26 15.37 4.00 3.24
CA ARG A 26 16.63 4.49 2.67
C ARG A 26 16.81 5.88 3.19
N GLU A 27 17.82 6.08 4.06
CA GLU A 27 18.04 7.37 4.71
C GLU A 27 17.87 8.39 3.61
N THR A 28 16.88 9.24 3.84
CA THR A 28 16.51 10.37 3.02
C THR A 28 17.71 10.76 2.18
N ILE A 29 17.54 10.83 0.86
CA ILE A 29 18.43 11.65 0.05
C ILE A 29 18.21 13.06 0.59
N VAL A 30 18.80 13.37 1.75
CA VAL A 30 18.97 14.70 2.27
C VAL A 30 20.06 15.19 1.36
N ASP A 31 19.61 15.75 0.23
CA ASP A 31 20.40 16.68 -0.54
C ASP A 31 20.88 17.71 0.50
N THR A 32 22.08 17.48 1.03
CA THR A 32 22.71 18.25 2.11
C THR A 32 23.10 19.64 1.62
N GLU A 33 23.04 19.82 0.30
CA GLU A 33 23.16 21.08 -0.40
C GLU A 33 21.76 21.58 -0.74
N GLN A 34 21.37 22.72 -0.14
CA GLN A 34 20.22 23.47 -0.60
C GLN A 34 20.45 23.82 -2.08
N LYS A 35 19.72 23.15 -2.98
CA LYS A 35 19.71 23.52 -4.40
C LYS A 35 19.42 25.01 -4.49
N PRO A 36 20.19 25.78 -5.26
CA PRO A 36 19.97 27.22 -5.37
C PRO A 36 18.53 27.45 -5.81
N VAL A 37 17.78 28.20 -5.00
CA VAL A 37 16.39 28.57 -5.28
C VAL A 37 16.44 29.46 -6.52
N LYS A 38 16.18 28.86 -7.69
CA LYS A 38 16.00 29.62 -8.92
C LYS A 38 14.70 30.40 -8.81
N GLU A 39 14.75 31.69 -9.09
CA GLU A 39 13.56 32.52 -9.14
C GLU A 39 12.56 31.94 -10.15
N MET A 40 11.29 31.87 -9.76
CA MET A 40 10.25 31.36 -10.65
C MET A 40 10.01 32.38 -11.77
N TYR A 41 10.11 31.94 -13.02
CA TYR A 41 9.82 32.79 -14.18
C TYR A 41 8.35 33.22 -14.17
N ALA A 42 8.11 34.54 -14.09
CA ALA A 42 6.78 35.10 -14.26
C ALA A 42 6.53 35.41 -15.74
N PRO A 43 5.44 34.90 -16.35
CA PRO A 43 5.11 35.18 -17.74
C PRO A 43 4.79 36.66 -17.92
N LYS A 44 5.36 37.28 -18.97
CA LYS A 44 5.20 38.73 -19.23
C LYS A 44 4.02 39.01 -20.15
N THR A 45 3.69 38.06 -21.03
CA THR A 45 2.62 38.21 -22.03
C THR A 45 1.46 37.26 -21.75
N GLU A 46 0.27 37.58 -22.27
CA GLU A 46 -0.92 36.72 -22.11
C GLU A 46 -0.75 35.35 -22.79
N LEU A 47 -0.07 35.34 -23.94
CA LEU A 47 0.23 34.11 -24.67
C LEU A 47 1.19 33.22 -23.86
N GLU A 48 2.24 33.80 -23.28
CA GLU A 48 3.13 33.08 -22.37
C GLU A 48 2.39 32.57 -21.13
N ARG A 49 1.47 33.36 -20.58
CA ARG A 49 0.68 32.95 -19.40
C ARG A 49 -0.17 31.71 -19.70
N ARG A 50 -0.80 31.67 -20.88
CA ARG A 50 -1.58 30.50 -21.34
C ARG A 50 -0.70 29.28 -21.53
N ALA A 51 0.40 29.43 -22.29
CA ALA A 51 1.35 28.33 -22.52
C ALA A 51 1.96 27.80 -21.22
N TYR A 52 2.29 28.70 -20.27
CA TYR A 52 2.77 28.33 -18.96
C TYR A 52 1.71 27.56 -18.15
N SER A 53 0.47 28.05 -18.10
CA SER A 53 -0.61 27.38 -17.37
C SER A 53 -0.92 26.00 -17.93
N GLU A 54 -0.90 25.85 -19.25
CA GLU A 54 -1.12 24.57 -19.92
C GLU A 54 0.04 23.60 -19.63
N GLY A 55 1.29 24.05 -19.77
CA GLY A 55 2.46 23.24 -19.46
C GLY A 55 2.50 22.77 -18.01
N VAL A 56 2.21 23.65 -17.06
CA VAL A 56 2.12 23.28 -15.63
C VAL A 56 1.01 22.26 -15.40
N SER A 57 -0.16 22.45 -16.02
CA SER A 57 -1.26 21.49 -15.89
C SER A 57 -0.88 20.10 -16.41
N GLN A 58 -0.17 20.02 -17.55
CA GLN A 58 0.29 18.76 -18.14
C GLN A 58 1.31 18.06 -17.22
N VAL A 59 2.29 18.79 -16.69
CA VAL A 59 3.28 18.24 -15.75
C VAL A 59 2.60 17.71 -14.49
N LEU A 60 1.64 18.45 -13.93
CA LEU A 60 0.89 18.01 -12.75
C LEU A 60 0.05 16.76 -13.04
N THR A 61 -0.54 16.64 -14.23
CA THR A 61 -1.28 15.43 -14.61
C THR A 61 -0.37 14.22 -14.80
N ASP A 62 0.82 14.40 -15.37
CA ASP A 62 1.81 13.34 -15.52
C ASP A 62 2.38 12.91 -14.16
N MET A 63 2.72 13.87 -13.29
CA MET A 63 3.12 13.57 -11.91
C MET A 63 2.02 12.83 -11.14
N LYS A 64 0.75 13.24 -11.29
CA LYS A 64 -0.40 12.52 -10.72
C LYS A 64 -0.48 11.09 -11.26
N GLY A 65 -0.28 10.89 -12.56
CA GLY A 65 -0.24 9.57 -13.19
C GLY A 65 0.89 8.69 -12.62
N LYS A 66 2.10 9.26 -12.49
CA LYS A 66 3.28 8.58 -11.94
C LYS A 66 3.15 8.27 -10.45
N MET A 67 2.54 9.16 -9.67
CA MET A 67 2.21 8.89 -8.27
C MET A 67 1.17 7.76 -8.15
N ARG A 68 0.18 7.71 -9.05
CA ARG A 68 -0.81 6.63 -9.12
C ARG A 68 -0.22 5.29 -9.54
N ALA A 69 0.81 5.28 -10.38
CA ALA A 69 1.43 4.04 -10.85
C ALA A 69 2.13 3.25 -9.74
N ARG A 70 2.39 3.87 -8.56
CA ARG A 70 3.20 3.24 -7.52
C ARG A 70 2.48 2.30 -6.57
N ASP A 71 1.15 2.38 -6.41
CA ASP A 71 0.28 1.37 -5.76
C ASP A 71 -1.13 1.96 -5.60
N ARG A 72 -1.84 2.24 -6.71
CA ARG A 72 -3.20 2.82 -6.65
C ARG A 72 -4.21 1.94 -5.92
N PHE A 73 -3.99 0.63 -5.95
CA PHE A 73 -4.88 -0.35 -5.38
C PHE A 73 -4.10 -1.22 -4.40
N THR A 74 -4.49 -1.15 -3.14
CA THR A 74 -4.01 -2.06 -2.10
C THR A 74 -4.95 -3.25 -2.04
N TRP A 75 -4.38 -4.46 -1.98
CA TRP A 75 -5.16 -5.67 -1.76
C TRP A 75 -5.46 -5.82 -0.27
N ASP A 76 -6.72 -5.62 0.11
CA ASP A 76 -7.21 -5.95 1.44
C ASP A 76 -7.47 -7.46 1.51
N ALA A 77 -6.76 -8.17 2.39
CA ALA A 77 -6.97 -9.60 2.59
C ALA A 77 -8.39 -9.91 3.11
N PRO A 78 -8.98 -11.08 2.77
CA PRO A 78 -10.29 -11.46 3.24
C PRO A 78 -10.31 -11.58 4.77
N GLN A 79 -11.40 -11.13 5.38
CA GLN A 79 -11.61 -11.29 6.82
C GLN A 79 -12.26 -12.64 7.10
N ILE A 80 -11.51 -13.50 7.77
CA ILE A 80 -11.95 -14.83 8.21
C ILE A 80 -12.13 -14.78 9.73
N GLN A 81 -13.31 -15.18 10.20
CA GLN A 81 -13.57 -15.32 11.63
C GLN A 81 -13.78 -16.80 11.95
N CYS A 82 -12.94 -17.29 12.85
CA CYS A 82 -13.02 -18.64 13.39
C CYS A 82 -13.85 -18.67 14.67
N GLY A 83 -14.43 -19.82 14.99
CA GLY A 83 -15.28 -20.01 16.18
C GLY A 83 -16.73 -19.56 15.98
N VAL A 84 -17.18 -19.41 14.73
CA VAL A 84 -18.59 -19.15 14.45
C VAL A 84 -19.35 -20.45 14.67
N LYS A 85 -20.27 -20.46 15.64
CA LYS A 85 -21.16 -21.60 15.88
C LYS A 85 -22.20 -21.68 14.78
N ILE A 86 -22.11 -22.73 13.97
CA ILE A 86 -23.10 -23.05 12.94
C ILE A 86 -24.18 -23.92 13.59
N PRO A 87 -25.46 -23.51 13.51
CA PRO A 87 -26.55 -24.31 14.06
C PRO A 87 -26.68 -25.63 13.30
N GLY A 88 -27.06 -26.68 14.02
CA GLY A 88 -27.31 -27.98 13.44
C GLY A 88 -28.45 -27.91 12.43
N ARG A 89 -28.30 -28.58 11.30
CA ARG A 89 -29.32 -28.60 10.24
C ARG A 89 -29.39 -29.95 9.56
N VAL A 90 -30.58 -30.28 9.05
CA VAL A 90 -30.79 -31.46 8.21
C VAL A 90 -30.80 -31.00 6.75
N VAL A 91 -29.86 -31.50 5.95
CA VAL A 91 -29.77 -31.21 4.51
C VAL A 91 -29.74 -32.54 3.77
N ASN A 92 -30.63 -32.71 2.78
CA ASN A 92 -30.72 -33.92 1.96
C ASN A 92 -30.84 -35.23 2.78
N GLY A 93 -31.60 -35.19 3.88
CA GLY A 93 -31.79 -36.36 4.76
C GLY A 93 -30.60 -36.70 5.66
N MET A 94 -29.52 -35.92 5.61
CA MET A 94 -28.36 -36.07 6.50
C MET A 94 -28.38 -34.99 7.59
N LEU A 95 -28.15 -35.39 8.84
CA LEU A 95 -27.99 -34.46 9.97
C LEU A 95 -26.55 -33.94 10.00
N ILE A 96 -26.41 -32.62 9.88
CA ILE A 96 -25.16 -31.90 10.15
C ILE A 96 -25.29 -31.36 11.58
N PRO A 97 -24.50 -31.87 12.56
CA PRO A 97 -24.58 -31.42 13.94
C PRO A 97 -24.05 -29.99 14.11
N GLU A 98 -24.35 -29.39 15.26
CA GLU A 98 -23.74 -28.12 15.67
C GLU A 98 -22.22 -28.25 15.74
N HIS A 99 -21.52 -27.30 15.11
CA HIS A 99 -20.07 -27.26 15.10
C HIS A 99 -19.57 -25.83 14.96
N GLU A 100 -18.29 -25.63 15.24
CA GLU A 100 -17.60 -24.37 15.04
C GLU A 100 -16.79 -24.45 13.75
N GLU A 101 -16.94 -23.46 12.89
CA GLU A 101 -16.22 -23.36 11.62
C GLU A 101 -15.61 -21.96 11.45
N CYS A 102 -14.57 -21.85 10.62
CA CYS A 102 -14.06 -20.57 10.16
C CYS A 102 -14.85 -20.13 8.93
N VAL A 103 -15.56 -19.00 9.05
CA VAL A 103 -16.36 -18.45 7.97
C VAL A 103 -15.73 -17.16 7.47
N GLN A 104 -15.75 -16.97 6.15
CA GLN A 104 -15.35 -15.73 5.52
C GLN A 104 -16.47 -14.69 5.68
N ILE A 105 -16.21 -13.65 6.47
CA ILE A 105 -17.16 -12.55 6.69
C ILE A 105 -17.11 -11.58 5.51
N ALA A 106 -15.91 -11.25 5.06
CA ALA A 106 -15.69 -10.29 3.98
C ALA A 106 -14.74 -10.87 2.93
N PRO A 107 -15.08 -10.76 1.63
CA PRO A 107 -14.16 -11.08 0.56
C PRO A 107 -12.96 -10.13 0.56
N GLY A 108 -11.82 -10.62 0.08
CA GLY A 108 -10.70 -9.74 -0.22
C GLY A 108 -11.10 -8.77 -1.33
N ARG A 109 -10.65 -7.53 -1.23
CA ARG A 109 -11.01 -6.47 -2.18
C ARG A 109 -9.83 -5.57 -2.48
N TRP A 110 -9.88 -4.95 -3.65
CA TRP A 110 -8.99 -3.85 -3.97
C TRP A 110 -9.58 -2.56 -3.40
N SER A 111 -8.82 -1.89 -2.54
CA SER A 111 -9.15 -0.57 -1.99
C SER A 111 -8.23 0.48 -2.63
N GLU A 112 -8.77 1.67 -2.91
CA GLU A 112 -7.97 2.81 -3.42
C GLU A 112 -7.49 3.63 -2.21
N GLU A 113 -6.19 3.64 -1.95
CA GLU A 113 -5.60 4.48 -0.90
C GLU A 113 -5.68 5.95 -1.32
N ALA A 114 -6.61 6.68 -0.69
CA ALA A 114 -6.81 8.13 -0.71
C ALA A 114 -6.78 8.84 -2.09
N PRO A 115 -7.90 9.45 -2.56
CA PRO A 115 -7.87 10.26 -3.76
C PRO A 115 -6.97 11.48 -3.58
N THR A 116 -5.83 11.51 -4.27
CA THR A 116 -5.00 12.72 -4.38
C THR A 116 -5.71 13.74 -5.26
N PHE A 117 -6.24 14.78 -4.63
CA PHE A 117 -6.77 15.95 -5.32
C PHE A 117 -5.60 16.81 -5.78
N LEU A 118 -5.65 17.26 -7.04
CA LEU A 118 -4.71 18.29 -7.48
C LEU A 118 -5.12 19.60 -6.81
N PRO A 119 -4.18 20.42 -6.31
CA PRO A 119 -4.51 21.76 -5.88
C PRO A 119 -5.09 22.55 -7.05
N VAL A 120 -6.15 23.32 -6.79
CA VAL A 120 -6.75 24.19 -7.81
C VAL A 120 -5.75 25.29 -8.14
N LEU A 121 -5.27 25.32 -9.38
CA LEU A 121 -4.40 26.40 -9.86
C LEU A 121 -5.22 27.71 -9.91
N GLY A 122 -4.86 28.68 -9.06
CA GLY A 122 -5.50 30.00 -9.03
C GLY A 122 -6.68 30.14 -8.08
N GLY A 123 -6.82 29.26 -7.07
CA GLY A 123 -7.62 29.60 -5.88
C GLY A 123 -6.93 30.72 -5.11
N ASN A 124 -7.64 31.81 -4.83
CA ASN A 124 -7.14 32.99 -4.10
C ASN A 124 -6.58 32.63 -2.73
#